data_AF-A0A962V299-F1
#
_entry.id   AF-A0A962V299-F1
#
_cell.length_a   1.000
_cell.length_b   1.000
_cell.length_c   1.000
_cell.angle_alpha   90.00
_cell.angle_beta   90.00
_cell.angle_gamma   90.00
#
_symmetry.space_group_name_H-M   'P 1'
#
loop_
_entity.id
_entity.type
_entity.pdbx_description
1 polymer ?
#
loop_
_entity_poly.entity_id
_entity_poly.type
_entity_poly.pdbx_seq_one_letter_code
_entity_poly.pdbx_strand_id
1 'polypeptide(L)'
;FSGDLGDFILQDGDSNIRMDLPASRTYVIQEADPAPDFDMTTIACYESINLNSTHTLTTRTVTVALDPGELVICTFTNRQRGQIEIRKETQPAGAPESFNFSGDLGDFTLQDGDSNIRMDLPASSTYVIREADPAPDFDLTAISCYESINLNSTLDSTTRTATVALDPGESVIC
;
A
#
# COMPACT_ATOMS: atom_id res chain seq x y z
N PHE A 1 -0.23 2.27 -19.68
CA PHE A 1 0.95 1.73 -20.39
C PHE A 1 1.15 2.51 -21.68
N SER A 2 2.40 2.69 -22.08
CA SER A 2 2.83 3.38 -23.30
C SER A 2 4.09 2.71 -23.87
N GLY A 3 4.54 3.17 -25.05
CA GLY A 3 5.76 2.69 -25.70
C GLY A 3 5.50 2.06 -27.07
N ASP A 4 6.32 1.09 -27.45
CA ASP A 4 6.33 0.51 -28.80
C ASP A 4 5.06 -0.30 -29.14
N LEU A 5 4.28 -0.71 -28.12
CA LEU A 5 3.00 -1.41 -28.31
C LEU A 5 1.77 -0.47 -28.38
N GLY A 6 2.02 0.84 -28.36
CA GLY A 6 1.00 1.88 -28.25
C GLY A 6 0.46 2.04 -26.83
N ASP A 7 -0.48 2.97 -26.65
CA ASP A 7 -1.10 3.24 -25.36
C ASP A 7 -2.20 2.24 -25.04
N PHE A 8 -2.21 1.74 -23.81
CA PHE A 8 -3.26 0.86 -23.28
C PHE A 8 -3.33 0.92 -21.75
N ILE A 9 -4.42 0.42 -21.18
CA ILE A 9 -4.66 0.33 -19.75
C ILE A 9 -4.89 -1.15 -19.40
N LEU A 10 -4.36 -1.59 -18.27
CA LEU A 10 -4.68 -2.89 -17.67
C LEU A 10 -5.25 -2.65 -16.28
N GLN A 11 -6.29 -3.40 -15.92
CA GLN A 11 -6.72 -3.62 -14.55
C GLN A 11 -6.13 -4.92 -13.99
N ASP A 12 -6.42 -5.25 -12.74
CA ASP A 12 -5.99 -6.52 -12.15
C ASP A 12 -6.50 -7.71 -12.97
N GLY A 13 -5.59 -8.65 -13.24
CA GLY A 13 -5.87 -9.83 -14.07
C GLY A 13 -6.00 -9.57 -15.58
N ASP A 14 -5.98 -8.32 -16.04
CA ASP A 14 -6.04 -8.03 -17.47
C ASP A 14 -4.75 -8.41 -18.20
N SER A 15 -4.85 -8.55 -19.52
CA SER A 15 -3.71 -8.81 -20.38
C SER A 15 -3.84 -8.05 -21.70
N ASN A 16 -2.71 -7.54 -22.19
CA ASN A 16 -2.62 -7.02 -23.55
C ASN A 16 -1.70 -7.94 -24.36
N ILE A 17 -2.31 -8.71 -25.27
CA ILE A 17 -1.61 -9.71 -26.08
C ILE A 17 -1.41 -9.14 -27.49
N ARG A 18 -0.19 -9.28 -28.00
CA ARG A 18 0.17 -8.96 -29.39
C ARG A 18 0.69 -10.22 -30.07
N MET A 19 0.19 -10.46 -31.27
CA MET A 19 0.66 -11.53 -32.15
C MET A 19 1.34 -10.91 -33.37
N ASP A 20 2.21 -11.68 -34.02
CA ASP A 20 2.88 -11.31 -35.27
C ASP A 20 3.70 -10.00 -35.20
N LEU A 21 4.25 -9.71 -34.02
CA LEU A 21 5.19 -8.60 -33.86
C LEU A 21 6.48 -8.90 -34.64
N PRO A 22 7.06 -7.90 -35.35
CA PRO A 22 8.37 -8.04 -35.96
C PRO A 22 9.42 -8.56 -34.96
N ALA A 23 10.02 -9.71 -35.24
CA ALA A 23 11.07 -10.29 -34.40
C ALA A 23 12.46 -9.70 -34.69
N SER A 24 13.46 -10.15 -33.93
CA SER A 24 14.86 -9.70 -33.96
C SER A 24 15.03 -8.21 -33.70
N ARG A 25 14.23 -7.68 -32.77
CA ARG A 25 14.31 -6.28 -32.30
C ARG A 25 13.85 -6.15 -30.86
N THR A 26 14.06 -4.96 -30.31
CA THR A 26 13.60 -4.61 -28.97
C THR A 26 12.26 -3.87 -29.00
N TYR A 27 11.43 -4.09 -27.99
CA TYR A 27 10.22 -3.33 -27.68
C TYR A 27 10.31 -2.76 -26.28
N VAL A 28 10.06 -1.46 -26.14
CA VAL A 28 10.01 -0.78 -24.84
C VAL A 28 8.56 -0.57 -24.45
N ILE A 29 8.20 -1.03 -23.26
CA ILE A 29 6.89 -0.83 -22.66
C ILE A 29 7.08 -0.19 -21.28
N GLN A 30 6.31 0.86 -21.02
CA GLN A 30 6.34 1.57 -19.74
C GLN A 30 4.95 1.65 -19.13
N GLU A 31 4.84 1.31 -17.85
CA GLU A 31 3.66 1.64 -17.07
C GLU A 31 3.77 3.07 -16.51
N ALA A 32 2.72 3.87 -16.67
CA ALA A 32 2.66 5.17 -16.02
C ALA A 32 2.56 4.98 -14.50
N ASP A 33 3.13 5.90 -13.72
CA ASP A 33 3.11 5.78 -12.26
C ASP A 33 1.72 6.13 -11.70
N PRO A 34 0.99 5.17 -11.08
CA PRO A 34 -0.33 5.38 -10.48
C PRO A 34 -0.22 5.88 -9.02
N ALA A 35 0.91 6.47 -8.64
CA ALA A 35 1.12 7.05 -7.32
C ALA A 35 0.05 8.13 -6.99
N PRO A 36 -0.30 8.31 -5.71
CA PRO A 36 0.31 7.68 -4.53
C PRO A 36 -0.28 6.30 -4.18
N ASP A 37 -1.38 5.90 -4.80
CA ASP A 37 -2.24 4.79 -4.37
C ASP A 37 -1.58 3.40 -4.50
N PHE A 38 -0.61 3.24 -5.39
CA PHE A 38 0.08 1.95 -5.60
C PHE A 38 1.59 2.08 -5.70
N ASP A 39 2.29 1.12 -5.11
CA ASP A 39 3.72 0.89 -5.30
C ASP A 39 3.96 -0.13 -6.41
N MET A 40 4.93 0.13 -7.29
CA MET A 40 5.50 -0.92 -8.16
C MET A 40 6.34 -1.87 -7.30
N THR A 41 5.95 -3.14 -7.20
CA THR A 41 6.69 -4.13 -6.42
C THR A 41 7.52 -5.06 -7.28
N THR A 42 6.99 -5.51 -8.42
CA THR A 42 7.65 -6.47 -9.29
C THR A 42 7.33 -6.21 -10.76
N ILE A 43 8.34 -6.39 -11.61
CA ILE A 43 8.19 -6.66 -13.04
C ILE A 43 8.89 -7.99 -13.29
N ALA A 44 8.17 -8.98 -13.79
CA ALA A 44 8.72 -10.30 -14.07
C ALA A 44 8.41 -10.71 -15.50
N CYS A 45 9.43 -11.12 -16.26
CA CYS A 45 9.25 -11.63 -17.61
C CYS A 45 9.58 -13.11 -17.66
N TYR A 46 8.70 -13.86 -18.31
CA TYR A 46 8.95 -15.21 -18.80
C TYR A 46 9.26 -15.13 -20.29
N GLU A 47 10.29 -15.85 -20.74
CA GLU A 47 10.69 -15.94 -22.15
C GLU A 47 10.87 -17.40 -22.52
N SER A 48 10.33 -17.81 -23.66
CA SER A 48 10.32 -19.22 -24.07
C SER A 48 11.61 -19.67 -24.77
N ILE A 49 12.46 -18.74 -25.23
CA ILE A 49 13.70 -19.05 -25.95
C ILE A 49 14.91 -18.52 -25.20
N ASN A 50 15.07 -17.19 -25.12
CA ASN A 50 16.25 -16.57 -24.51
C ASN A 50 15.82 -15.58 -23.41
N LEU A 51 16.47 -15.66 -22.24
CA LEU A 51 16.22 -14.73 -21.14
C LEU A 51 17.09 -13.47 -21.28
N ASN A 52 16.81 -12.66 -22.31
CA ASN A 52 17.60 -11.48 -22.67
C ASN A 52 16.84 -10.15 -22.51
N SER A 53 15.56 -10.20 -22.13
CA SER A 53 14.78 -9.00 -21.81
C SER A 53 15.23 -8.40 -20.47
N THR A 54 15.10 -7.08 -20.36
CA THR A 54 15.49 -6.33 -19.16
C THR A 54 14.33 -5.50 -18.64
N HIS A 55 14.33 -5.18 -17.35
CA HIS A 55 13.33 -4.31 -16.75
C HIS A 55 13.96 -3.39 -15.70
N THR A 56 13.27 -2.30 -15.40
CA THR A 56 13.68 -1.33 -14.38
C THR A 56 12.44 -0.91 -13.59
N LEU A 57 12.39 -1.27 -12.31
CA LEU A 57 11.24 -1.00 -11.44
C LEU A 57 11.01 0.50 -11.22
N THR A 58 12.09 1.26 -11.01
CA THR A 58 12.03 2.69 -10.70
C THR A 58 11.44 3.52 -11.85
N THR A 59 11.69 3.12 -13.10
CA THR A 59 11.09 3.76 -14.28
C THR A 59 9.87 2.99 -14.79
N ARG A 60 9.49 1.90 -14.13
CA ARG A 60 8.34 1.04 -14.47
C ARG A 60 8.40 0.57 -15.93
N THR A 61 9.60 0.25 -16.40
CA THR A 61 9.89 -0.02 -17.82
C THR A 61 10.36 -1.45 -18.02
N VAL A 62 9.92 -2.08 -19.11
CA VAL A 62 10.50 -3.31 -19.65
C VAL A 62 11.00 -3.06 -21.07
N THR A 63 12.18 -3.60 -21.37
CA THR A 63 12.74 -3.68 -22.72
C THR A 63 12.78 -5.15 -23.13
N VAL A 64 11.84 -5.54 -23.98
CA VAL A 64 11.67 -6.90 -24.49
C VAL A 64 12.54 -7.10 -25.72
N ALA A 65 13.46 -8.06 -25.71
CA ALA A 65 14.25 -8.43 -26.88
C ALA A 65 13.63 -9.66 -27.56
N LEU A 66 12.76 -9.43 -28.55
CA LEU A 66 11.91 -10.48 -29.12
C LEU A 66 12.63 -11.27 -30.22
N ASP A 67 12.85 -12.57 -30.00
CA ASP A 67 13.39 -13.49 -31.00
C ASP A 67 12.31 -14.11 -31.91
N PRO A 68 12.68 -14.61 -33.11
CA PRO A 68 11.72 -15.24 -34.02
C PRO A 68 11.03 -16.46 -33.40
N GLY A 69 9.69 -16.43 -33.34
CA GLY A 69 8.88 -17.50 -32.77
C GLY A 69 8.88 -17.55 -31.24
N GLU A 70 9.42 -16.54 -30.58
CA GLU A 70 9.47 -16.46 -29.12
C GLU A 70 8.13 -16.00 -28.51
N LEU A 71 7.78 -16.60 -27.37
CA LEU A 71 6.74 -16.12 -26.47
C LEU A 71 7.41 -15.39 -25.30
N VAL A 72 7.07 -14.11 -25.14
CA VAL A 72 7.45 -13.30 -23.98
C VAL A 72 6.19 -12.89 -23.22
N ILE A 73 6.17 -13.13 -21.91
CA ILE A 73 5.09 -12.72 -21.00
C ILE A 73 5.72 -11.88 -19.90
N CYS A 74 5.40 -10.59 -19.84
CA CYS A 74 5.84 -9.71 -18.77
C CYS A 74 4.66 -9.30 -17.90
N THR A 75 4.76 -9.60 -16.61
CA THR A 75 3.77 -9.26 -15.59
C THR A 75 4.27 -8.08 -14.76
N PHE A 76 3.44 -7.06 -14.64
CA PHE A 76 3.64 -5.90 -13.78
C PHE A 76 2.78 -6.09 -12.53
N THR A 77 3.38 -6.00 -11.34
CA THR A 77 2.67 -6.16 -10.07
C THR A 77 2.72 -4.86 -9.29
N ASN A 78 1.54 -4.32 -9.04
CA ASN A 78 1.31 -3.13 -8.24
C ASN A 78 0.67 -3.51 -6.92
N ARG A 79 1.14 -2.91 -5.83
CA ARG A 79 0.60 -3.13 -4.50
C ARG A 79 -0.12 -1.87 -4.05
N GLN A 80 -1.41 -2.01 -3.77
CA GLN A 80 -2.21 -0.90 -3.26
C GLN A 80 -1.78 -0.52 -1.85
N ARG A 81 -1.70 0.78 -1.59
CA ARG A 81 -1.43 1.36 -0.28
C ARG A 81 -2.69 1.35 0.59
N GLY A 82 -2.51 1.39 1.90
CA GLY A 82 -3.61 1.35 2.86
C GLY A 82 -3.84 2.69 3.57
N GLN A 83 -4.79 2.69 4.50
CA GLN A 83 -5.17 3.83 5.30
C GLN A 83 -5.36 3.43 6.77
N ILE A 84 -4.92 4.29 7.68
CA ILE A 84 -5.19 4.17 9.11
C ILE A 84 -5.92 5.42 9.59
N GLU A 85 -7.01 5.23 10.33
CA GLU A 85 -7.69 6.25 11.11
C GLU A 85 -7.52 5.92 12.60
N ILE A 86 -7.20 6.94 13.41
CA ILE A 86 -7.16 6.86 14.88
C ILE A 86 -8.21 7.83 15.42
N ARG A 87 -9.15 7.34 16.23
CA ARG A 87 -10.21 8.12 16.86
C ARG A 87 -10.03 8.17 18.36
N LYS A 88 -10.36 9.32 18.96
CA LYS A 88 -10.39 9.45 20.41
C LYS A 88 -11.82 9.57 20.91
N GLU A 89 -12.16 8.71 21.85
CA GLU A 89 -13.43 8.72 22.57
C GLU A 89 -13.15 8.77 24.08
N THR A 90 -14.01 9.47 24.81
CA THR A 90 -13.95 9.63 26.26
C THR A 90 -15.29 9.27 26.90
N GLN A 91 -15.26 8.91 28.18
CA GLN A 91 -16.47 8.63 28.95
C GLN A 91 -16.44 9.39 30.28
N PRO A 92 -17.37 10.33 30.52
CA PRO A 92 -18.41 10.80 29.59
C PRO A 92 -17.82 11.48 28.35
N ALA A 93 -18.56 11.44 27.24
CA ALA A 93 -18.17 12.14 26.02
C ALA A 93 -18.17 13.67 26.22
N GLY A 94 -17.41 14.37 25.39
CA GLY A 94 -17.26 15.83 25.37
C GLY A 94 -16.15 16.37 26.25
N ALA A 95 -15.18 15.53 26.65
CA ALA A 95 -14.00 15.97 27.40
C ALA A 95 -13.19 17.02 26.60
N PRO A 96 -12.90 18.20 27.16
CA PRO A 96 -12.14 19.25 26.46
C PRO A 96 -10.62 18.98 26.43
N GLU A 97 -10.14 18.00 27.18
CA GLU A 97 -8.72 17.64 27.26
C GLU A 97 -8.22 17.07 25.93
N SER A 98 -6.94 17.34 25.63
CA SER A 98 -6.26 16.79 24.46
C SER A 98 -5.37 15.63 24.86
N PHE A 99 -5.44 14.55 24.09
CA PHE A 99 -4.68 13.34 24.30
C PHE A 99 -3.55 13.27 23.29
N ASN A 100 -2.32 13.05 23.78
CA ASN A 100 -1.14 12.98 22.93
C ASN A 100 -0.94 11.56 22.39
N PHE A 101 -0.66 11.46 21.10
CA PHE A 101 -0.32 10.24 20.41
C PHE A 101 1.07 10.35 19.81
N SER A 102 1.75 9.20 19.72
CA SER A 102 3.10 9.08 19.15
C SER A 102 3.26 7.74 18.43
N GLY A 103 4.36 7.60 17.69
CA GLY A 103 4.74 6.36 17.00
C GLY A 103 4.94 6.55 15.50
N ASP A 104 4.60 5.54 14.72
CA ASP A 104 4.95 5.47 13.29
C ASP A 104 4.15 6.45 12.42
N LEU A 105 3.02 6.98 12.92
CA LEU A 105 2.22 8.02 12.25
C LEU A 105 2.68 9.46 12.57
N GLY A 106 3.77 9.59 13.32
CA GLY A 106 4.26 10.83 13.92
C GLY A 106 3.49 11.22 15.18
N ASP A 107 3.92 12.33 15.80
CA ASP A 107 3.26 12.87 16.99
C ASP A 107 2.02 13.71 16.59
N PHE A 108 0.91 13.50 17.28
CA PHE A 108 -0.33 14.27 17.09
C PHE A 108 -1.17 14.30 18.36
N THR A 109 -2.21 15.14 18.37
CA THR A 109 -3.12 15.29 19.50
C THR A 109 -4.57 15.19 19.03
N LEU A 110 -5.43 14.53 19.82
CA LEU A 110 -6.88 14.43 19.56
C LEU A 110 -7.67 14.80 20.81
N GLN A 111 -8.83 15.44 20.63
CA GLN A 111 -9.87 15.58 21.66
C GLN A 111 -10.95 14.52 21.46
N ASP A 112 -11.93 14.47 22.37
CA ASP A 112 -13.09 13.61 22.22
C ASP A 112 -13.82 13.83 20.88
N GLY A 113 -14.09 12.75 20.15
CA GLY A 113 -14.73 12.75 18.84
C GLY A 113 -13.80 13.12 17.68
N ASP A 114 -12.54 13.50 17.94
CA ASP A 114 -11.57 13.80 16.89
C ASP A 114 -10.98 12.53 16.27
N SER A 115 -10.51 12.68 15.03
CA SER A 115 -9.83 11.62 14.27
C SER A 115 -8.53 12.12 13.62
N ASN A 116 -7.51 11.27 13.60
CA ASN A 116 -6.34 11.44 12.73
C ASN A 116 -6.40 10.41 11.60
N ILE A 117 -6.44 10.88 10.35
CA ILE A 117 -6.50 10.01 9.16
C ILE A 117 -5.18 10.09 8.40
N ARG A 118 -4.61 8.92 8.08
CA ARG A 118 -3.39 8.75 7.29
C ARG A 118 -3.68 7.86 6.10
N MET A 119 -3.63 8.46 4.91
CA MET A 119 -3.82 7.79 3.61
C MET A 119 -2.46 7.42 3.00
N ASP A 120 -2.51 6.59 1.96
CA ASP A 120 -1.36 6.22 1.12
C ASP A 120 -0.18 5.66 1.91
N LEU A 121 -0.49 4.92 2.98
CA LEU A 121 0.49 4.30 3.83
C LEU A 121 1.06 3.05 3.14
N PRO A 122 2.40 2.85 3.16
CA PRO A 122 3.00 1.59 2.73
C PRO A 122 2.29 0.40 3.38
N ALA A 123 1.67 -0.44 2.56
CA ALA A 123 1.00 -1.64 3.01
C ALA A 123 2.01 -2.77 3.31
N SER A 124 1.52 -3.92 3.75
CA SER A 124 2.32 -5.07 4.23
C SER A 124 3.34 -4.67 5.30
N SER A 125 2.96 -3.68 6.12
CA SER A 125 3.82 -3.06 7.13
C SER A 125 3.07 -2.98 8.45
N THR A 126 3.82 -2.89 9.54
CA THR A 126 3.25 -2.69 10.87
C THR A 126 3.44 -1.24 11.30
N TYR A 127 2.40 -0.65 11.88
CA TYR A 127 2.39 0.70 12.44
C TYR A 127 2.10 0.63 13.93
N VAL A 128 3.00 1.16 14.74
CA VAL A 128 2.85 1.28 16.18
C VAL A 128 2.34 2.67 16.52
N ILE A 129 1.20 2.73 17.20
CA ILE A 129 0.59 3.96 17.69
C ILE A 129 0.45 3.86 19.21
N ARG A 130 0.83 4.90 19.93
CA ARG A 130 0.81 4.96 21.40
C ARG A 130 0.09 6.20 21.87
N GLU A 131 -0.88 6.04 22.76
CA GLU A 131 -1.50 7.15 23.48
C GLU A 131 -0.75 7.41 24.80
N ALA A 132 -0.25 8.62 25.01
CA ALA A 132 0.42 9.01 26.25
C ALA A 132 -0.55 9.01 27.44
N ASP A 133 -0.07 8.61 28.61
CA ASP A 133 -0.87 8.54 29.84
C ASP A 133 -1.26 9.95 30.36
N PRO A 134 -2.55 10.31 30.36
CA PRO A 134 -3.07 11.59 30.84
C PRO A 134 -3.47 11.54 32.33
N ALA A 135 -3.01 10.52 33.08
CA ALA A 135 -3.26 10.41 34.51
C ALA A 135 -2.96 11.73 35.27
N PRO A 136 -3.70 12.01 36.36
CA PRO A 136 -4.67 11.13 37.01
C PRO A 136 -6.10 11.23 36.43
N ASP A 137 -6.33 12.08 35.42
CA ASP A 137 -7.69 12.49 35.04
C ASP A 137 -8.42 11.44 34.19
N PHE A 138 -7.69 10.64 33.40
CA PHE A 138 -8.27 9.58 32.58
C PHE A 138 -7.44 8.29 32.59
N ASP A 139 -8.14 7.16 32.66
CA ASP A 139 -7.59 5.83 32.40
C ASP A 139 -7.93 5.39 30.96
N LEU A 140 -7.01 4.66 30.30
CA LEU A 140 -7.35 4.00 29.04
C LEU A 140 -8.05 2.67 29.32
N THR A 141 -9.34 2.62 29.02
CA THR A 141 -10.17 1.44 29.32
C THR A 141 -10.16 0.39 28.22
N ALA A 142 -10.02 0.81 26.96
CA ALA A 142 -10.01 -0.09 25.80
C ALA A 142 -9.26 0.53 24.61
N ILE A 143 -8.79 -0.36 23.74
CA ILE A 143 -8.41 -0.05 22.35
C ILE A 143 -9.21 -1.04 21.49
N SER A 144 -9.86 -0.56 20.44
CA SER A 144 -10.60 -1.41 19.50
C SER A 144 -10.36 -0.91 18.10
N CYS A 145 -10.11 -1.83 17.16
CA CYS A 145 -9.95 -1.49 15.77
C CYS A 145 -10.97 -2.25 14.91
N TYR A 146 -11.48 -1.59 13.88
CA TYR A 146 -12.12 -2.20 12.74
C TYR A 146 -11.11 -2.34 11.61
N GLU A 147 -11.02 -3.52 11.03
CA GLU A 147 -10.11 -3.84 9.94
C GLU A 147 -10.92 -4.32 8.74
N SER A 148 -10.68 -3.69 7.58
CA SER A 148 -11.40 -4.06 6.35
C SER A 148 -10.88 -5.35 5.73
N ILE A 149 -9.65 -5.78 6.05
CA ILE A 149 -9.00 -6.96 5.47
C ILE A 149 -8.31 -7.77 6.56
N ASN A 150 -8.97 -8.84 7.01
CA ASN A 150 -8.51 -9.69 8.12
C ASN A 150 -8.44 -8.94 9.46
N LEU A 151 -8.44 -9.69 10.58
CA LEU A 151 -8.27 -9.11 11.91
C LEU A 151 -6.95 -9.62 12.48
N ASN A 152 -5.85 -8.92 12.19
CA ASN A 152 -4.49 -9.35 12.50
C ASN A 152 -3.70 -8.31 13.32
N SER A 153 -4.28 -7.15 13.62
CA SER A 153 -3.67 -6.15 14.50
C SER A 153 -3.61 -6.61 15.96
N THR A 154 -2.58 -6.15 16.69
CA THR A 154 -2.38 -6.48 18.11
C THR A 154 -2.61 -5.24 18.97
N LEU A 155 -3.51 -5.33 19.94
CA LEU A 155 -3.93 -4.21 20.79
C LEU A 155 -3.56 -4.48 22.24
N ASP A 156 -2.91 -3.51 22.89
CA ASP A 156 -2.51 -3.59 24.29
C ASP A 156 -2.88 -2.30 25.03
N SER A 157 -3.99 -2.33 25.77
CA SER A 157 -4.45 -1.20 26.58
C SER A 157 -3.57 -0.96 27.81
N THR A 158 -2.82 -1.95 28.29
CA THR A 158 -1.93 -1.79 29.47
C THR A 158 -0.72 -0.93 29.13
N THR A 159 -0.20 -1.06 27.92
CA THR A 159 0.87 -0.22 27.39
C THR A 159 0.36 0.91 26.48
N ARG A 160 -0.97 1.10 26.42
CA ARG A 160 -1.64 2.12 25.61
C ARG A 160 -1.20 2.11 24.14
N THR A 161 -1.01 0.92 23.58
CA THR A 161 -0.37 0.69 22.28
C THR A 161 -1.28 -0.10 21.34
N ALA A 162 -1.49 0.44 20.13
CA ALA A 162 -2.04 -0.30 18.99
C ALA A 162 -0.89 -0.63 18.02
N THR A 163 -0.73 -1.91 17.69
CA THR A 163 0.20 -2.39 16.67
C THR A 163 -0.62 -2.83 15.47
N VAL A 164 -0.80 -1.91 14.52
CA VAL A 164 -1.64 -2.10 13.33
C VAL A 164 -0.86 -2.85 12.26
N ALA A 165 -1.36 -4.00 11.82
CA ALA A 165 -0.80 -4.73 10.69
C ALA A 165 -1.58 -4.36 9.43
N LEU A 166 -1.02 -3.46 8.61
CA LEU A 166 -1.73 -2.89 7.46
C LEU A 166 -1.51 -3.73 6.20
N ASP A 167 -2.55 -4.43 5.74
CA ASP A 167 -2.56 -5.21 4.50
C ASP A 167 -2.72 -4.33 3.24
N PRO A 168 -2.36 -4.83 2.03
CA PRO A 168 -2.55 -4.09 0.78
C PRO A 168 -4.00 -3.65 0.53
N GLY A 169 -4.20 -2.36 0.31
CA GLY A 169 -5.52 -1.76 0.07
C GLY A 169 -6.41 -1.69 1.31
N GLU A 170 -5.89 -2.02 2.49
CA GLU A 170 -6.67 -2.08 3.72
C GLU A 170 -6.97 -0.68 4.30
N SER A 171 -8.19 -0.52 4.83
CA SER A 171 -8.56 0.53 5.77
C SER A 171 -8.68 -0.04 7.19
N VAL A 172 -7.94 0.55 8.15
CA VAL A 172 -8.02 0.26 9.58
C VAL A 172 -8.51 1.50 10.33
N ILE A 173 -9.51 1.33 11.20
CA ILE A 173 -10.04 2.39 12.06
C ILE A 173 -9.90 1.94 13.51
N CYS A 174 -8.94 2.55 14.20
CA CYS A 174 -8.84 2.60 15.65
C CYS A 174 -9.16 4.04 16.10
#